data_AF-A0A7J9G6I9-F1
#
_entry.id   AF-A0A7J9G6I9-F1
#
_cell.length_a   1.000
_cell.length_b   1.000
_cell.length_c   1.000
_cell.angle_alpha   90.00
_cell.angle_beta   90.00
_cell.angle_gamma   90.00
#
_symmetry.space_group_name_H-M   'P 1'
#
loop_
_entity.id
_entity.type
_entity.pdbx_description
1 polymer ?
#
loop_
_entity_poly.entity_id
_entity_poly.type
_entity_poly.pdbx_seq_one_letter_code
_entity_poly.pdbx_strand_id
1 'polypeptide(L)' 'MQEWLLDPSMKGTSITFNKWVMGSSSLYVLTNTWNPVVKNNQLKKGDMVQLWSFQVNFLLCFALVKL' A
#
# COMPACT_ATOMS: atom_id res chain seq x y z
N MET A 1 -7.71 8.45 2.43
CA MET A 1 -8.91 7.59 2.24
C MET A 1 -8.53 6.17 2.66
N GLN A 2 -9.47 5.40 3.23
CA GLN A 2 -9.22 3.99 3.54
C GLN A 2 -9.45 3.17 2.29
N GLU A 3 -8.46 2.35 1.93
CA GLU A 3 -8.48 1.49 0.75
C GLU A 3 -8.16 0.06 1.17
N TRP A 4 -8.58 -0.90 0.36
CA TRP A 4 -8.19 -2.30 0.56
C TRP A 4 -6.81 -2.56 -0.04
N LEU A 5 -5.96 -3.28 0.68
CA LEU A 5 -4.66 -3.74 0.22
C LEU A 5 -4.58 -5.26 0.35
N LEU A 6 -4.26 -5.94 -0.74
CA LEU A 6 -3.79 -7.31 -0.74
C LEU A 6 -2.27 -7.33 -0.58
N ASP A 7 -1.77 -7.89 0.52
CA ASP A 7 -0.34 -7.94 0.80
C ASP A 7 0.38 -9.09 0.04
N PRO A 8 1.73 -9.13 0.04
CA PRO A 8 2.49 -10.18 -0.65
C PRO A 8 2.18 -11.62 -0.20
N SER A 9 1.64 -11.79 1.01
CA SER A 9 1.18 -13.07 1.55
C SER A 9 -0.26 -13.41 1.20
N MET A 10 -0.87 -12.66 0.26
CA MET A 10 -2.26 -12.78 -0.17
C MET A 10 -3.27 -12.51 0.95
N LYS A 11 -2.88 -11.72 1.97
CA LYS A 11 -3.78 -11.31 3.05
C LYS A 11 -4.29 -9.90 2.79
N GLY A 12 -5.61 -9.76 2.88
CA GLY A 12 -6.27 -8.47 2.77
C GLY A 12 -6.15 -7.65 4.05
N THR A 13 -5.94 -6.36 3.93
CA THR A 13 -5.93 -5.40 5.04
C THR A 13 -6.46 -4.03 4.61
N SER A 14 -6.91 -3.23 5.57
CA SER A 14 -7.24 -1.83 5.33
C SER A 14 -5.98 -0.97 5.48
N ILE A 15 -5.71 -0.15 4.48
CA ILE A 15 -4.61 0.82 4.47
C ILE A 15 -5.14 2.22 4.23
N THR A 16 -4.43 3.23 4.73
CA THR A 16 -4.75 4.61 4.39
C THR A 16 -3.90 5.07 3.21
N PHE A 17 -4.58 5.45 2.13
CA PHE A 17 -3.99 6.13 0.97
C PHE A 17 -4.21 7.63 1.08
N ASN A 18 -3.14 8.41 1.22
CA ASN A 18 -3.19 9.84 1.40
C ASN A 18 -2.35 10.57 0.35
N LYS A 19 -2.79 11.79 0.01
CA LYS A 19 -1.96 12.77 -0.69
C LYS A 19 -1.36 13.71 0.35
N TRP A 20 -0.05 13.71 0.49
CA TRP A 20 0.68 14.67 1.30
C TRP A 20 1.14 15.84 0.43
N VAL A 21 0.79 17.05 0.83
CA VAL A 21 1.25 18.28 0.16
C VAL A 21 2.44 18.83 0.96
N MET A 22 3.59 18.92 0.31
CA MET A 22 4.84 19.43 0.89
C MET A 22 5.31 20.64 0.09
N GLY A 23 4.87 21.82 0.52
CA GLY A 23 5.16 23.09 -0.16
C GLY A 23 4.61 23.08 -1.59
N SER A 24 5.51 23.19 -2.58
CA SER A 24 5.17 23.13 -4.01
C SER A 24 5.03 21.71 -4.58
N SER A 25 5.25 20.68 -3.78
CA SER A 25 5.22 19.28 -4.20
C SER A 25 4.10 18.49 -3.52
N SER A 26 3.75 17.34 -4.09
CA SER A 26 2.86 16.39 -3.42
C SER A 26 3.31 14.95 -3.63
N LEU A 27 3.13 14.13 -2.60
CA LEU A 27 3.37 12.69 -2.63
C LEU A 27 2.09 11.93 -2.35
N TYR A 28 1.94 10.77 -2.95
CA TYR A 28 0.94 9.79 -2.53
C TYR A 28 1.61 8.78 -1.63
N VAL A 29 1.00 8.51 -0.47
CA VAL A 29 1.58 7.67 0.57
C VAL A 29 0.57 6.66 1.08
N LEU A 30 1.07 5.45 1.35
CA LEU A 30 0.37 4.41 2.10
C LEU A 30 0.88 4.45 3.55
N THR A 31 -0.01 4.69 4.51
CA THR A 31 0.40 4.97 5.90
C THR A 31 -0.14 3.96 6.90
N ASN A 32 -1.31 4.20 7.51
CA ASN A 32 -1.84 3.33 8.57
C ASN A 32 -1.79 1.86 8.16
N THR A 33 -1.35 0.99 9.07
CA THR A 33 -1.18 -0.46 8.84
C THR A 33 0.02 -0.85 7.96
N TRP A 34 0.80 0.10 7.43
CA TRP A 34 2.02 -0.20 6.66
C TRP A 34 3.06 -0.99 7.45
N ASN A 35 3.31 -0.60 8.71
CA ASN A 35 4.30 -1.30 9.56
C ASN A 35 3.96 -2.79 9.77
N PRO A 36 2.71 -3.17 10.11
CA PRO A 36 2.27 -4.56 10.07
C PRO A 36 2.50 -5.26 8.73
N VAL A 37 2.19 -4.62 7.59
CA VAL A 37 2.43 -5.18 6.24
C VAL A 37 3.90 -5.49 6.04
N VAL A 38 4.79 -4.54 6.36
CA VAL A 38 6.25 -4.73 6.28
C VAL A 38 6.72 -5.89 7.15
N LYS A 39 6.29 -5.93 8.42
CA LYS A 39 6.68 -6.97 9.38
C LYS A 39 6.22 -8.35 8.95
N ASN A 40 4.95 -8.49 8.57
CA ASN A 40 4.34 -9.78 8.23
C ASN A 40 4.86 -10.36 6.92
N ASN A 41 5.28 -9.49 5.99
CA ASN A 41 5.81 -9.88 4.68
C ASN A 41 7.34 -9.83 4.61
N GLN A 42 8.00 -9.63 5.77
CA GLN A 42 9.46 -9.58 5.91
C GLN A 42 10.12 -8.65 4.89
N LEU A 43 9.48 -7.51 4.63
CA LEU A 43 10.00 -6.50 3.70
C LEU A 43 11.16 -5.77 4.38
N LYS A 44 12.26 -5.59 3.65
CA LYS A 44 13.46 -4.90 4.11
C LYS A 44 13.81 -3.76 3.17
N LYS A 45 14.56 -2.78 3.68
CA LYS A 45 15.10 -1.72 2.84
C LYS A 45 15.96 -2.33 1.73
N GLY A 46 15.69 -1.94 0.49
CA GLY A 46 16.35 -2.49 -0.69
C GLY A 46 15.56 -3.59 -1.40
N ASP A 47 14.53 -4.17 -0.76
CA ASP A 47 13.62 -5.09 -1.43
C ASP A 47 12.87 -4.35 -2.54
N MET A 48 12.79 -4.97 -3.72
CA MET A 48 11.97 -4.49 -4.81
C MET A 48 10.54 -5.00 -4.62
N VAL A 49 9.58 -4.07 -4.63
CA VAL A 49 8.15 -4.36 -4.56
C VAL A 49 7.43 -3.66 -5.71
N GLN A 50 6.37 -4.28 -6.19
CA GLN A 50 5.44 -3.67 -7.14
C GLN A 50 4.14 -3.35 -6.42
N LEU A 51 3.61 -2.16 -6.67
CA LEU A 51 2.30 -1.74 -6.20
C LEU A 51 1.37 -1.62 -7.40
N TRP A 52 0.33 -2.46 -7.41
CA TRP A 52 -0.69 -2.47 -8.44
C TRP A 52 -1.97 -1.84 -7.90
N SER A 53 -2.63 -1.03 -8.72
CA SER A 53 -4.00 -0.59 -8.46
C SER A 53 -4.98 -1.45 -9.26
N PHE A 54 -6.11 -1.77 -8.66
CA PHE A 54 -7.23 -2.43 -9.32
C PHE A 54 -8.54 -1.94 -8.72
N GLN A 55 -9.66 -2.31 -9.32
CA GLN A 55 -10.98 -1.94 -8.83
C GLN A 55 -11.81 -3.19 -8.54
N VAL A 56 -12.52 -3.16 -7.41
CA VAL A 56 -13.54 -4.17 -7.05
C VAL A 56 -14.82 -3.43 -6.75
N ASN A 57 -15.88 -3.68 -7.52
CA ASN A 57 -17.17 -3.01 -7.35
C ASN A 57 -17.03 -1.47 -7.27
N PHE A 58 -16.23 -0.89 -8.18
CA PHE A 58 -15.92 0.55 -8.25
C PHE A 58 -15.11 1.12 -7.08
N LEU A 59 -14.65 0.29 -6.15
CA LEU A 59 -13.74 0.70 -5.07
C LEU A 59 -12.29 0.52 -5.51
N LEU A 60 -11.45 1.52 -5.26
CA LEU A 60 -10.01 1.44 -5.47
C LEU A 60 -9.42 0.43 -4.48
N CYS A 61 -8.60 -0.46 -4.99
CA CYS A 61 -7.89 -1.47 -4.22
C CYS A 61 -6.44 -1.51 -4.68
N PHE A 62 -5.57 -1.99 -3.81
CA PHE A 62 -4.15 -2.16 -4.09
C PHE A 62 -3.69 -3.60 -3.89
N ALA A 63 -2.73 -4.04 -4.68
CA ALA A 63 -2.00 -5.28 -4.45
C ALA A 63 -0.51 -4.97 -4.38
N LEU A 64 0.13 -5.43 -3.31
CA LEU A 64 1.57 -5.31 -3.12
C LEU A 64 2.20 -6.67 -3.42
N VAL A 65 3.10 -6.70 -4.41
CA VAL A 65 3.80 -7.91 -4.83
C VAL A 65 5.29 -7.74 -4.52
N LYS A 66 5.86 -8.71 -3.82
CA LYS A 66 7.32 -8.80 -3.61
C LYS A 66 7.94 -9.55 -4.78
N LEU A 67 8.99 -8.99 -5.38
CA LEU A 67 9.75 -9.62 -6.48
C LEU A 67 10.88 -10.51 -5.96
#